data_AF-A3VI17-F1
#
_entry.id   AF-A3VI17-F1
#
_cell.length_a   1.000
_cell.length_b   1.000
_cell.length_c   1.000
_cell.angle_alpha   90.00
_cell.angle_beta   90.00
_cell.angle_gamma   90.00
#
_symmetry.space_group_name_H-M   'P 1'
#
loop_
_entity.id
_entity.type
_entity.pdbx_description
1 polymer ?
#
loop_
_entity_poly.entity_id
_entity_poly.type
_entity_poly.pdbx_seq_one_letter_code
_entity_poly.pdbx_strand_id
1 'polypeptide(L)'
;MKTILQAGLATLLLPSALTAGTSDLVRQFASCTGRFSAQMEFQWLLGDPAADRTQAERAAMISLLEAVVPPEDRRLALATRIEAKHAQNVLLTRAHFNADSADAAWATERAAVEIGSCRALILS
;
A
#
# COMPACT_ATOMS: atom_id res chain seq x y z
N MET A 1 14.50 -54.73 -29.16
CA MET A 1 14.84 -53.37 -28.66
C MET A 1 14.08 -52.32 -29.48
N LYS A 2 12.98 -51.76 -28.95
CA LYS A 2 12.40 -50.44 -29.27
C LYS A 2 11.06 -50.26 -28.54
N THR A 3 11.13 -49.64 -27.36
CA THR A 3 10.47 -48.36 -27.00
C THR A 3 8.97 -48.46 -26.72
N ILE A 4 8.66 -48.69 -25.43
CA ILE A 4 7.32 -48.58 -24.84
C ILE A 4 7.04 -47.09 -24.64
N LEU A 5 5.91 -46.64 -25.19
CA LEU A 5 5.39 -45.27 -25.17
C LEU A 5 5.01 -44.92 -23.72
N GLN A 6 5.69 -43.92 -23.13
CA GLN A 6 5.40 -43.45 -21.78
C GLN A 6 4.06 -42.71 -21.74
N ALA A 7 3.16 -43.15 -20.86
CA ALA A 7 1.95 -42.45 -20.50
C ALA A 7 2.29 -41.15 -19.75
N GLY A 8 1.81 -40.02 -20.28
CA GLY A 8 1.95 -38.73 -19.64
C GLY A 8 1.08 -38.64 -18.39
N LEU A 9 1.70 -38.54 -17.22
CA LEU A 9 1.07 -37.95 -16.04
C LEU A 9 1.29 -36.43 -16.12
N ALA A 10 0.28 -35.70 -16.57
CA ALA A 10 0.23 -34.26 -16.42
C ALA A 10 -0.16 -33.94 -14.96
N THR A 11 0.83 -33.65 -14.13
CA THR A 11 0.65 -33.11 -12.78
C THR A 11 0.07 -31.69 -12.92
N LEU A 12 -1.22 -31.55 -12.60
CA LEU A 12 -1.89 -30.26 -12.43
C LEU A 12 -1.22 -29.51 -11.26
N LEU A 13 -0.35 -28.56 -11.58
CA LEU A 13 0.11 -27.54 -10.65
C LEU A 13 -1.06 -26.59 -10.38
N LEU A 14 -1.87 -26.90 -9.37
CA LEU A 14 -2.86 -25.97 -8.85
C LEU A 14 -2.10 -24.78 -8.23
N PRO A 15 -2.37 -23.54 -8.66
CA PRO A 15 -1.83 -22.37 -7.98
C PRO A 15 -2.46 -22.31 -6.59
N SER A 16 -1.65 -22.48 -5.54
CA SER A 16 -2.06 -22.18 -4.17
C SER A 16 -2.46 -20.71 -4.12
N ALA A 17 -3.75 -20.42 -4.03
CA ALA A 17 -4.21 -19.09 -3.67
C ALA A 17 -3.62 -18.76 -2.30
N LEU A 18 -2.77 -17.73 -2.23
CA LEU A 18 -2.24 -17.22 -0.97
C LEU A 18 -3.43 -16.68 -0.17
N THR A 19 -3.90 -17.43 0.83
CA THR A 19 -4.82 -16.88 1.82
C THR A 19 -4.03 -15.86 2.64
N ALA A 20 -4.20 -14.57 2.33
CA ALA A 20 -3.62 -13.50 3.14
C ALA A 20 -4.08 -13.69 4.59
N GLY A 21 -3.13 -13.83 5.51
CA GLY A 21 -3.46 -13.94 6.92
C GLY A 21 -4.00 -12.60 7.44
N THR A 22 -4.72 -12.61 8.56
CA THR A 22 -5.15 -11.37 9.23
C THR A 22 -3.97 -10.42 9.50
N SER A 23 -2.79 -10.96 9.81
CA SER A 23 -1.56 -10.18 9.99
C SER A 23 -1.09 -9.45 8.72
N ASP A 24 -1.33 -10.01 7.54
CA ASP A 24 -1.01 -9.37 6.26
C ASP A 24 -1.96 -8.20 5.99
N LEU A 25 -3.26 -8.38 6.28
CA LEU A 25 -4.26 -7.30 6.19
C LEU A 25 -3.94 -6.16 7.16
N VAL A 26 -3.56 -6.47 8.40
CA VAL A 26 -3.15 -5.46 9.40
C VAL A 26 -1.98 -4.64 8.86
N ARG A 27 -0.93 -5.27 8.33
CA ARG A 27 0.23 -4.55 7.78
C ARG A 27 -0.16 -3.71 6.56
N GLN A 28 -1.00 -4.25 5.68
CA GLN A 28 -1.42 -3.56 4.46
C GLN A 28 -2.27 -2.32 4.77
N PHE A 29 -3.31 -2.46 5.60
CA PHE A 29 -4.17 -1.33 5.98
C PHE A 29 -3.44 -0.32 6.86
N ALA A 30 -2.53 -0.76 7.74
CA ALA A 30 -1.66 0.13 8.50
C ALA A 30 -0.73 0.94 7.59
N SER A 31 -0.11 0.30 6.60
CA SER A 31 0.75 0.98 5.63
C SER A 31 -0.04 2.02 4.85
N CYS A 32 -1.22 1.66 4.34
CA CYS A 32 -2.07 2.58 3.60
C CYS A 32 -2.60 3.74 4.46
N THR A 33 -2.95 3.50 5.72
CA THR A 33 -3.30 4.57 6.67
C THR A 33 -2.14 5.56 6.85
N GLY A 34 -0.91 5.07 6.94
CA GLY A 34 0.29 5.89 7.02
C GLY A 34 0.50 6.75 5.77
N ARG A 35 0.41 6.13 4.58
CA ARG A 35 0.57 6.81 3.29
C ARG A 35 -0.48 7.89 3.05
N PHE A 36 -1.76 7.61 3.31
CA PHE A 36 -2.81 8.61 3.21
C PHE A 36 -2.61 9.77 4.20
N SER A 37 -2.07 9.49 5.40
CA SER A 37 -1.74 10.56 6.34
C SER A 37 -0.67 11.49 5.80
N ALA A 38 0.41 10.96 5.21
CA ALA A 38 1.45 11.78 4.58
C ALA A 38 0.90 12.58 3.40
N GLN A 39 0.12 11.95 2.52
CA GLN A 39 -0.48 12.60 1.36
C GLN A 39 -1.37 13.79 1.76
N MET A 40 -2.28 13.57 2.73
CA MET A 40 -3.19 14.59 3.24
C MET A 40 -2.44 15.77 3.83
N GLU A 41 -1.45 15.51 4.68
CA GLU A 41 -0.65 16.56 5.33
C GLU A 41 0.16 17.36 4.31
N PHE A 42 0.70 16.70 3.28
CA PHE A 42 1.41 17.36 2.19
C PHE A 42 0.49 18.23 1.33
N GLN A 43 -0.74 17.76 1.07
CA GLN A 43 -1.75 18.54 0.36
C GLN A 43 -2.19 19.76 1.16
N TRP A 44 -2.37 19.64 2.48
CA TRP A 44 -2.62 20.79 3.34
C TRP A 44 -1.48 21.80 3.31
N LEU A 45 -0.22 21.34 3.35
CA LEU A 45 0.95 22.21 3.24
C LEU A 45 0.93 23.04 1.94
N LEU A 46 0.46 22.45 0.84
CA LEU A 46 0.39 23.10 -0.47
C LEU A 46 -0.93 23.86 -0.72
N GLY A 47 -1.89 23.81 0.20
CA GLY A 47 -3.23 24.36 -0.01
C GLY A 47 -4.03 23.64 -1.12
N ASP A 48 -3.74 22.37 -1.37
CA ASP A 48 -4.41 21.56 -2.40
C ASP A 48 -5.79 21.10 -1.90
N PRO A 49 -6.90 21.44 -2.59
CA PRO A 49 -8.25 21.03 -2.21
C PRO A 49 -8.47 19.51 -2.26
N ALA A 50 -7.59 18.75 -2.91
CA ALA A 50 -7.64 17.29 -2.87
C ALA A 50 -7.44 16.71 -1.47
N ALA A 51 -6.95 17.50 -0.50
CA ALA A 51 -6.78 17.11 0.89
C ALA A 51 -8.08 16.59 1.52
N ASP A 52 -9.24 17.19 1.21
CA ASP A 52 -10.54 16.78 1.76
C ASP A 52 -10.90 15.36 1.33
N ARG A 53 -10.68 15.03 0.04
CA ARG A 53 -10.88 13.67 -0.47
C ARG A 53 -9.92 12.70 0.19
N THR A 54 -8.64 13.07 0.31
CA THR A 54 -7.64 12.19 0.94
C THR A 54 -7.88 12.02 2.44
N GLN A 55 -8.46 13.00 3.12
CA GLN A 55 -8.93 12.85 4.49
C GLN A 55 -10.05 11.80 4.60
N ALA A 56 -11.00 11.81 3.67
CA ALA A 56 -12.05 10.79 3.63
C ALA A 56 -11.50 9.39 3.34
N GLU A 57 -10.56 9.26 2.39
CA GLU A 57 -9.85 8.01 2.09
C GLU A 57 -9.07 7.48 3.30
N ARG A 58 -8.37 8.37 4.01
CA ARG A 58 -7.67 8.06 5.26
C ARG A 58 -8.64 7.53 6.32
N ALA A 59 -9.79 8.18 6.48
CA ALA A 59 -10.80 7.77 7.46
C ALA A 59 -11.35 6.37 7.13
N ALA A 60 -11.68 6.10 5.86
CA ALA A 60 -12.12 4.78 5.43
C ALA A 60 -11.07 3.69 5.71
N MET A 61 -9.79 3.96 5.42
CA MET A 61 -8.71 3.01 5.68
C MET A 61 -8.48 2.76 7.19
N ILE A 62 -8.69 3.78 8.03
CA ILE A 62 -8.67 3.60 9.50
C ILE A 62 -9.78 2.63 9.93
N SER A 63 -11.00 2.79 9.41
CA SER A 63 -12.10 1.88 9.73
C SER A 63 -11.82 0.44 9.31
N LEU A 64 -11.20 0.23 8.13
CA LEU A 64 -10.76 -1.10 7.69
C LEU A 64 -9.70 -1.70 8.63
N LEU A 65 -8.70 -0.90 9.03
CA LEU A 65 -7.67 -1.34 9.97
C LEU A 65 -8.26 -1.72 11.33
N GLU A 66 -9.16 -0.91 11.87
CA GLU A 66 -9.81 -1.14 13.16
C GLU A 66 -10.67 -2.40 13.16
N ALA A 67 -11.27 -2.75 12.02
CA ALA A 67 -12.07 -3.97 11.88
C ALA A 67 -11.23 -5.27 11.96
N VAL A 68 -9.93 -5.21 11.61
CA VAL A 68 -9.09 -6.40 11.48
C VAL A 68 -7.97 -6.49 12.51
N VAL A 69 -7.60 -5.39 13.19
CA VAL A 69 -6.46 -5.37 14.11
C VAL A 69 -6.81 -5.99 15.46
N PRO A 70 -6.22 -7.14 15.84
CA PRO A 70 -6.42 -7.69 17.16
C PRO A 70 -5.63 -6.88 18.22
N PRO A 71 -6.03 -6.92 19.50
CA PRO A 71 -5.41 -6.12 20.56
C PRO A 71 -3.88 -6.23 20.67
N GLU A 72 -3.34 -7.42 20.44
CA GLU A 72 -1.91 -7.77 20.48
C GLU A 72 -1.09 -7.10 19.36
N ASP A 73 -1.70 -6.83 18.20
CA ASP A 73 -1.03 -6.28 17.03
C ASP A 73 -1.12 -4.75 16.94
N ARG A 74 -1.79 -4.08 17.88
CA ARG A 74 -1.97 -2.61 17.84
C ARG A 74 -0.65 -1.84 17.81
N ARG A 75 0.39 -2.32 18.52
CA ARG A 75 1.72 -1.70 18.51
C ARG A 75 2.40 -1.87 17.15
N LEU A 76 2.27 -3.05 16.55
CA LEU A 76 2.76 -3.33 15.20
C LEU A 76 2.06 -2.41 14.19
N ALA A 77 0.73 -2.33 14.22
CA ALA A 77 -0.04 -1.47 13.33
C ALA A 77 0.39 0.01 13.45
N LEU A 78 0.63 0.51 14.67
CA LEU A 78 1.13 1.86 14.86
C LEU A 78 2.53 2.06 14.25
N ALA A 79 3.46 1.14 14.50
CA ALA A 79 4.81 1.22 13.93
C ALA A 79 4.77 1.23 12.39
N THR A 80 4.01 0.31 11.79
CA THR A 80 3.84 0.24 10.32
C THR A 80 3.24 1.52 9.74
N ARG A 81 2.28 2.17 10.44
CA ARG A 81 1.73 3.47 10.02
C ARG A 81 2.80 4.56 10.01
N ILE A 82 3.65 4.61 11.03
CA ILE A 82 4.71 5.62 11.15
C ILE A 82 5.74 5.44 10.03
N GLU A 83 6.19 4.21 9.81
CA GLU A 83 7.16 3.86 8.76
C GLU A 83 6.64 4.21 7.37
N ALA A 84 5.41 3.78 7.06
CA ALA A 84 4.80 4.04 5.75
C ALA A 84 4.51 5.52 5.52
N LYS A 85 4.10 6.26 6.57
CA LYS A 85 3.93 7.71 6.51
C LYS A 85 5.25 8.40 6.20
N HIS A 86 6.32 8.01 6.88
CA HIS A 86 7.65 8.56 6.64
C HIS A 86 8.12 8.30 5.20
N ALA A 87 8.02 7.04 4.73
CA ALA A 87 8.41 6.66 3.38
C ALA A 87 7.65 7.44 2.30
N GLN A 88 6.33 7.63 2.46
CA GLN A 88 5.53 8.42 1.54
C GLN A 88 5.92 9.91 1.56
N ASN A 89 6.19 10.47 2.75
CA ASN A 89 6.62 11.87 2.86
C ASN A 89 7.97 12.11 2.16
N VAL A 90 8.89 11.13 2.21
CA VAL A 90 10.16 11.20 1.47
C VAL A 90 9.91 11.29 -0.05
N LEU A 91 8.98 10.51 -0.58
CA LEU A 91 8.61 10.59 -2.00
C LEU A 91 7.99 11.94 -2.36
N LEU A 92 7.04 12.42 -1.55
CA LEU A 92 6.36 13.71 -1.79
C LEU A 92 7.33 14.89 -1.73
N THR A 93 8.24 14.88 -0.76
CA THR A 93 9.27 15.91 -0.62
C THR A 93 10.21 15.91 -1.83
N ARG A 94 10.68 14.73 -2.28
CA ARG A 94 11.52 14.61 -3.48
C ARG A 94 10.77 15.04 -4.75
N ALA A 95 9.51 14.65 -4.87
CA ALA A 95 8.69 15.02 -6.01
C ALA A 95 8.52 16.53 -6.17
N HIS A 96 8.40 17.26 -5.06
CA HIS A 96 8.08 18.68 -5.09
C HIS A 96 9.29 19.61 -4.96
N PHE A 97 10.29 19.25 -4.15
CA PHE A 97 11.39 20.15 -3.76
C PHE A 97 12.76 19.76 -4.34
N ASN A 98 12.88 18.66 -5.09
CA ASN A 98 14.15 18.24 -5.65
C ASN A 98 14.49 19.03 -6.93
N ALA A 99 15.75 19.50 -7.03
CA ALA A 99 16.27 20.20 -8.21
C ALA A 99 16.59 19.24 -9.37
N ASP A 100 16.85 17.95 -9.07
CA ASP A 100 16.98 16.93 -10.11
C ASP A 100 15.61 16.56 -10.67
N SER A 101 15.31 17.06 -11.87
CA SER A 101 14.03 16.83 -12.56
C SER A 101 13.73 15.35 -12.83
N ALA A 102 14.75 14.50 -13.05
CA ALA A 102 14.54 13.09 -13.30
C ALA A 102 14.14 12.36 -12.02
N ASP A 103 14.81 12.67 -10.91
CA ASP A 103 14.44 12.13 -9.59
C ASP A 103 13.05 12.60 -9.14
N ALA A 104 12.73 13.88 -9.34
CA ALA A 104 11.43 14.44 -9.02
C ALA A 104 10.30 13.77 -9.81
N ALA A 105 10.50 13.53 -11.11
CA ALA A 105 9.53 12.83 -11.94
C ALA A 105 9.33 11.37 -11.48
N TRP A 106 10.41 10.66 -11.19
CA TRP A 106 10.33 9.30 -10.65
C TRP A 106 9.59 9.25 -9.31
N ALA A 107 9.90 10.19 -8.40
CA ALA A 107 9.29 10.26 -7.08
C ALA A 107 7.79 10.58 -7.16
N THR A 108 7.40 11.43 -8.12
CA THR A 108 5.99 11.74 -8.42
C THR A 108 5.23 10.49 -8.83
N GLU A 109 5.73 9.75 -9.82
CA GLU A 109 5.10 8.53 -10.30
C GLU A 109 5.03 7.48 -9.18
N ARG A 110 6.13 7.30 -8.44
CA ARG A 110 6.16 6.37 -7.33
C ARG A 110 5.14 6.73 -6.24
N ALA A 111 5.08 8.00 -5.82
CA ALA A 111 4.09 8.44 -4.84
C ALA A 111 2.65 8.17 -5.30
N ALA A 112 2.37 8.40 -6.59
CA ALA A 112 1.06 8.16 -7.19
C ALA A 112 0.68 6.67 -7.20
N VAL A 113 1.62 5.78 -7.59
CA VAL A 113 1.41 4.32 -7.58
C VAL A 113 1.09 3.81 -6.18
N GLU A 114 1.82 4.25 -5.16
CA GLU A 114 1.61 3.80 -3.79
C GLU A 114 0.24 4.23 -3.25
N ILE A 115 -0.17 5.48 -3.51
CA ILE A 115 -1.50 5.96 -3.10
C ILE A 115 -2.60 5.28 -3.92
N GLY A 116 -2.40 5.11 -5.23
CA GLY A 116 -3.34 4.41 -6.11
C GLY A 116 -3.59 2.97 -5.66
N SER A 117 -2.53 2.26 -5.25
CA SER A 117 -2.63 0.90 -4.71
C SER A 117 -3.45 0.87 -3.42
N CYS A 118 -3.28 1.86 -2.55
CA CYS A 118 -4.08 1.97 -1.33
C CYS A 118 -5.55 2.35 -1.59
N ARG A 119 -5.82 3.18 -2.60
CA ARG A 119 -7.19 3.51 -3.02
C ARG A 119 -7.93 2.30 -3.56
N ALA A 120 -7.24 1.42 -4.29
CA ALA A 120 -7.84 0.20 -4.84
C ALA A 120 -8.44 -0.70 -3.74
N LEU A 121 -7.86 -0.69 -2.53
CA LEU A 121 -8.33 -1.48 -1.38
C LEU A 121 -9.59 -0.92 -0.71
N ILE A 122 -9.95 0.35 -0.97
CA ILE A 122 -11.18 0.97 -0.43
C ILE A 122 -12.39 0.61 -1.30
N LEU A 123 -12.15 0.35 -2.59
CA LEU A 123 -13.19 0.15 -3.60
C LEU A 123 -13.48 -1.33 -3.89
N SER A 124 -12.72 -2.25 -3.31
CA SER A 124 -12.89 -3.70 -3.40
C SER A 124 -13.87 -4.21 -2.34
#